data_AF-A0A919X184-F1
#
_entry.id   AF-A0A919X184-F1
#
_cell.length_a   1.000
_cell.length_b   1.000
_cell.length_c   1.000
_cell.angle_alpha   90.00
_cell.angle_beta   90.00
_cell.angle_gamma   90.00
#
_symmetry.space_group_name_H-M   'P 1'
#
loop_
_entity.id
_entity.type
_entity.pdbx_description
1 polymer ?
#
loop_
_entity_poly.entity_id
_entity_poly.type
_entity_poly.pdbx_seq_one_letter_code
_entity_poly.pdbx_strand_id
1 'polypeptide(L)'
;MIGLQIALCLCVVAICTLFTWYEGSGIITDSFEWNYSTPFSNMLHGEITQANELVIWDYFVYAAKFSPTYFIIMLMAGLYLLSLFGYMLSKKRKMFHLYLWGLSGVLALLSMLFFGADTRGGKSFFLTFLLSGMACVISGWFVKNKLTIQSWFVKT
;
A
#
# COMPACT_ATOMS: atom_id res chain seq x y z
N MET A 1 -21.85 -9.82 -5.36
CA MET A 1 -21.32 -8.44 -5.43
C MET A 1 -19.89 -8.32 -4.89
N ILE A 2 -19.58 -8.75 -3.66
CA ILE A 2 -18.21 -8.66 -3.09
C ILE A 2 -17.16 -9.40 -3.94
N GLY A 3 -17.47 -10.61 -4.44
CA GLY A 3 -16.55 -11.36 -5.30
C GLY A 3 -16.15 -10.62 -6.58
N LEU A 4 -17.07 -9.84 -7.17
CA LEU A 4 -16.77 -9.01 -8.35
C LEU A 4 -15.83 -7.85 -7.99
N GLN A 5 -16.03 -7.22 -6.82
CA GLN A 5 -15.14 -6.16 -6.33
C GLN A 5 -13.71 -6.69 -6.11
N ILE A 6 -13.58 -7.88 -5.52
CA ILE A 6 -12.29 -8.54 -5.33
C ILE A 6 -11.64 -8.83 -6.68
N ALA A 7 -12.36 -9.45 -7.62
CA ALA A 7 -11.84 -9.77 -8.94
C ALA A 7 -11.36 -8.52 -9.70
N LEU A 8 -12.17 -7.45 -9.73
CA LEU A 8 -11.79 -6.18 -10.37
C LEU A 8 -10.54 -5.57 -9.73
N CYS A 9 -10.46 -5.61 -8.39
CA CYS A 9 -9.32 -5.06 -7.68
C CYS A 9 -8.05 -5.87 -7.92
N LEU A 10 -8.15 -7.21 -8.00
CA LEU A 10 -7.03 -8.08 -8.39
C LEU A 10 -6.56 -7.80 -9.82
N CYS A 11 -7.47 -7.55 -10.77
CA CYS A 11 -7.10 -7.14 -12.12
C CYS A 11 -6.33 -5.82 -12.12
N VAL A 12 -6.79 -4.82 -11.36
CA VAL A 12 -6.08 -3.53 -11.22
C VAL A 12 -4.68 -3.74 -10.62
N VAL A 13 -4.56 -4.54 -9.55
CA VAL A 13 -3.26 -4.89 -8.95
C VAL A 13 -2.34 -5.54 -9.98
N ALA A 14 -2.83 -6.53 -10.73
CA ALA A 14 -2.02 -7.23 -11.73
C ALA A 14 -1.53 -6.28 -12.84
N ILE A 15 -2.41 -5.43 -13.38
CA ILE A 15 -2.05 -4.46 -14.41
C ILE A 15 -1.04 -3.45 -13.87
N CYS A 16 -1.29 -2.86 -12.70
CA CYS A 16 -0.36 -1.90 -12.09
C CYS A 16 0.99 -2.55 -11.73
N THR A 17 1.01 -3.83 -11.37
CA THR A 17 2.23 -4.61 -11.14
C THR A 17 3.08 -4.65 -12.41
N LEU A 18 2.47 -4.96 -13.56
CA LEU A 18 3.17 -4.98 -14.85
C LEU A 18 3.74 -3.61 -15.23
N PHE A 19 2.96 -2.54 -15.07
CA PHE A 19 3.44 -1.19 -15.34
C PHE A 19 4.55 -0.75 -14.40
N THR A 20 4.43 -1.06 -13.11
CA THR A 20 5.47 -0.76 -12.11
C THR A 20 6.75 -1.50 -12.44
N TRP A 21 6.65 -2.76 -12.87
CA TRP A 21 7.80 -3.54 -13.28
C TRP A 21 8.45 -2.98 -14.55
N TYR A 22 7.65 -2.56 -15.54
CA TYR A 22 8.14 -1.89 -16.74
C TYR A 22 8.89 -0.59 -16.41
N GLU A 23 8.29 0.31 -15.63
CA GLU A 23 8.94 1.55 -15.17
C GLU A 23 10.21 1.27 -14.36
N GLY A 24 10.16 0.20 -13.55
CA GLY A 24 11.26 -0.26 -12.72
C GLY A 24 12.47 -0.77 -13.49
N SER A 25 12.25 -1.30 -14.70
CA SER A 25 13.32 -1.83 -15.55
C SER A 25 14.33 -0.75 -16.00
N GLY A 26 14.00 0.52 -15.84
CA GLY A 26 14.93 1.64 -16.05
C GLY A 26 16.21 1.55 -15.20
N ILE A 27 16.19 0.80 -14.08
CA ILE A 27 17.37 0.54 -13.26
C ILE A 27 18.52 -0.14 -14.03
N ILE A 28 18.21 -0.90 -15.09
CA ILE A 28 19.23 -1.53 -15.95
C ILE A 28 20.10 -0.47 -16.63
N THR A 29 19.50 0.67 -17.00
CA THR A 29 20.18 1.76 -17.70
C THR A 29 20.81 2.79 -16.77
N ASP A 30 20.41 2.82 -15.50
CA ASP A 30 20.91 3.77 -14.50
C ASP A 30 21.79 3.07 -13.45
N SER A 31 23.03 2.78 -13.85
CA SER A 31 24.01 2.09 -12.99
C SER A 31 24.46 2.91 -11.78
N PHE A 32 24.24 4.24 -11.78
CA PHE A 32 24.60 5.10 -10.65
C PHE A 32 23.69 4.83 -9.44
N GLU A 33 22.45 4.44 -9.70
CA GLU A 33 21.46 4.16 -8.66
C GLU A 33 21.56 2.73 -8.08
N TRP A 34 22.45 1.88 -8.60
CA TRP A 34 22.58 0.49 -8.12
C TRP A 34 22.88 0.45 -6.63
N ASN A 35 23.81 1.26 -6.13
CA ASN A 35 24.17 1.28 -4.71
C ASN A 35 23.00 1.65 -3.76
N TYR A 36 21.98 2.36 -4.24
CA TYR A 36 20.89 2.88 -3.41
C TYR A 36 19.52 2.25 -3.69
N SER A 37 19.36 1.58 -4.84
CA SER A 37 18.07 1.04 -5.30
C SER A 37 18.08 -0.46 -5.57
N THR A 38 19.17 -1.16 -5.22
CA THR A 38 19.27 -2.63 -5.37
C THR A 38 19.44 -3.40 -4.05
N PRO A 39 18.63 -3.12 -3.01
CA PRO A 39 18.81 -3.77 -1.72
C PRO A 39 18.70 -5.30 -1.79
N PHE A 40 17.89 -5.86 -2.71
CA PHE A 40 17.71 -7.30 -2.80
C PHE A 40 18.87 -7.98 -3.53
N SER A 41 19.33 -7.41 -4.64
CA SER A 41 20.52 -7.93 -5.33
C SER A 41 21.77 -7.78 -4.50
N ASN A 42 21.96 -6.66 -3.78
CA ASN A 42 23.09 -6.50 -2.88
C ASN A 42 23.09 -7.55 -1.76
N MET A 43 21.92 -7.96 -1.27
CA MET A 43 21.80 -9.01 -0.26
C MET A 43 22.14 -10.41 -0.81
N LEU A 44 21.86 -10.68 -2.09
CA LEU A 44 22.05 -11.99 -2.71
C LEU A 44 23.43 -12.16 -3.35
N HIS A 45 23.94 -11.12 -4.00
CA HIS A 45 25.13 -11.18 -4.84
C HIS A 45 26.27 -10.28 -4.33
N GLY A 46 26.01 -9.41 -3.34
CA GLY A 46 26.99 -8.42 -2.89
C GLY A 46 27.07 -7.23 -3.84
N GLU A 47 28.24 -6.64 -4.03
CA GLU A 47 28.41 -5.48 -4.90
C GLU A 47 28.09 -5.82 -6.36
N ILE A 48 27.11 -5.11 -6.92
CA ILE A 48 26.61 -5.36 -8.27
C ILE A 48 27.51 -4.67 -9.29
N THR A 49 28.04 -5.45 -10.22
CA THR A 49 28.89 -4.93 -11.31
C THR A 49 28.24 -5.11 -12.68
N GLN A 50 27.23 -5.97 -12.78
CA GLN A 50 26.53 -6.24 -14.04
C GLN A 50 25.01 -6.21 -13.88
N ALA A 51 24.31 -5.74 -14.92
CA ALA A 51 22.85 -5.67 -14.92
C ALA A 51 22.16 -7.05 -14.82
N ASN A 52 22.83 -8.13 -15.20
CA ASN A 52 22.31 -9.49 -15.10
C ASN A 52 22.23 -10.01 -13.64
N GLU A 53 22.90 -9.35 -12.71
CA GLU A 53 22.86 -9.68 -11.28
C GLU A 53 21.64 -9.05 -10.58
N LEU A 54 20.90 -8.18 -11.30
CA LEU A 54 19.72 -7.50 -10.80
C LEU A 54 18.54 -8.45 -10.68
N VAL A 55 17.92 -8.46 -9.51
CA VAL A 55 16.71 -9.21 -9.21
C VAL A 55 15.48 -8.36 -9.49
N ILE A 56 14.43 -9.03 -9.94
CA ILE A 56 13.14 -8.43 -10.30
C ILE A 56 12.55 -7.51 -9.21
N TRP A 57 12.84 -7.77 -7.93
CA TRP A 57 12.37 -6.97 -6.80
C TRP A 57 13.00 -5.59 -6.74
N ASP A 58 14.25 -5.43 -7.20
CA ASP A 58 14.91 -4.12 -7.24
C ASP A 58 14.25 -3.18 -8.25
N TYR A 59 13.56 -3.72 -9.25
CA TYR A 59 12.84 -2.94 -10.25
C TYR A 59 11.66 -2.25 -9.56
N PHE A 60 10.98 -2.93 -8.63
CA PHE A 60 9.93 -2.33 -7.83
C PHE A 60 10.46 -1.24 -6.88
N VAL A 61 11.65 -1.43 -6.29
CA VAL A 61 12.28 -0.43 -5.42
C VAL A 61 12.65 0.83 -6.21
N TYR A 62 13.22 0.66 -7.40
CA TYR A 62 13.56 1.77 -8.29
C TYR A 62 12.30 2.52 -8.77
N ALA A 63 11.27 1.79 -9.23
CA ALA A 63 10.00 2.38 -9.62
C ALA A 63 9.36 3.16 -8.46
N ALA A 64 9.35 2.59 -7.25
CA ALA A 64 8.83 3.24 -6.06
C ALA A 64 9.56 4.55 -5.72
N LYS A 65 10.86 4.66 -6.01
CA LYS A 65 11.67 5.86 -5.73
C LYS A 65 11.46 6.97 -6.76
N PHE A 66 11.43 6.62 -8.05
CA PHE A 66 11.47 7.58 -9.17
C PHE A 66 10.15 7.76 -9.92
N SER A 67 9.38 6.68 -10.11
CA SER A 67 8.10 6.65 -10.85
C SER A 67 6.99 5.99 -10.01
N PRO A 68 6.62 6.54 -8.84
CA PRO A 68 5.78 5.84 -7.86
C PRO A 68 4.30 5.71 -8.27
N THR A 69 3.87 6.29 -9.38
CA THR A 69 2.45 6.43 -9.73
C THR A 69 1.71 5.10 -9.76
N TYR A 70 2.19 4.14 -10.55
CA TYR A 70 1.56 2.82 -10.66
C TYR A 70 1.72 2.00 -9.37
N PHE A 71 2.82 2.19 -8.66
CA PHE A 71 3.06 1.57 -7.36
C PHE A 71 2.04 2.08 -6.32
N ILE A 72 1.73 3.37 -6.29
CA ILE A 72 0.74 3.97 -5.39
C ILE A 72 -0.66 3.45 -5.70
N ILE A 73 -1.04 3.37 -6.97
CA ILE A 73 -2.34 2.82 -7.36
C ILE A 73 -2.45 1.35 -6.92
N MET A 74 -1.37 0.58 -7.10
CA MET A 74 -1.28 -0.80 -6.60
C MET A 74 -1.44 -0.88 -5.07
N LEU A 75 -0.78 0.01 -4.31
CA LEU A 75 -0.94 0.09 -2.86
C LEU A 75 -2.38 0.44 -2.44
N MET A 76 -3.02 1.41 -3.11
CA MET A 76 -4.40 1.79 -2.82
C MET A 76 -5.36 0.64 -3.07
N ALA A 77 -5.17 -0.11 -4.16
CA ALA A 77 -5.94 -1.32 -4.46
C ALA A 77 -5.69 -2.42 -3.40
N GLY A 78 -4.43 -2.63 -3.00
CA GLY A 78 -4.07 -3.55 -1.92
C GLY A 78 -4.71 -3.17 -0.58
N LEU A 79 -4.73 -1.89 -0.23
CA LEU A 79 -5.38 -1.39 0.99
C LEU A 79 -6.91 -1.56 0.94
N TYR A 80 -7.52 -1.40 -0.23
CA TYR A 80 -8.93 -1.70 -0.41
C TYR A 80 -9.24 -3.19 -0.21
N LEU A 81 -8.44 -4.09 -0.80
CA LEU A 81 -8.56 -5.54 -0.58
C LEU A 81 -8.36 -5.91 0.89
N LEU A 82 -7.38 -5.30 1.56
CA LEU A 82 -7.13 -5.49 2.98
C LEU A 82 -8.34 -5.02 3.82
N SER A 83 -8.96 -3.89 3.46
CA SER A 83 -10.19 -3.43 4.11
C SER A 83 -11.36 -4.40 3.92
N LEU A 84 -11.56 -4.91 2.70
CA LEU A 84 -12.56 -5.93 2.41
C LEU A 84 -12.30 -7.23 3.19
N PHE A 85 -11.05 -7.66 3.28
CA PHE A 85 -10.66 -8.83 4.04
C PHE A 85 -10.98 -8.67 5.53
N GLY A 86 -10.64 -7.53 6.12
CA GLY A 86 -11.00 -7.23 7.51
C GLY A 86 -12.51 -7.13 7.74
N TYR A 87 -13.25 -6.65 6.74
CA TYR A 87 -14.71 -6.65 6.76
C TYR A 87 -15.28 -8.08 6.76
N MET A 88 -14.73 -8.99 5.94
CA MET A 88 -15.13 -10.39 5.91
C MET A 88 -14.77 -11.14 7.20
N LEU A 89 -13.59 -10.87 7.77
CA LEU A 89 -13.11 -11.51 9.00
C LEU A 89 -13.88 -11.05 10.24
N SER A 90 -14.44 -9.84 10.21
CA SER A 90 -15.23 -9.27 11.29
C SER A 90 -16.57 -10.00 11.45
N LYS A 91 -16.51 -11.17 12.13
CA LYS A 91 -17.63 -12.09 12.42
C LYS A 91 -18.86 -11.40 13.01
N LYS A 92 -18.67 -10.25 13.66
CA LYS A 92 -19.73 -9.29 13.99
C LYS A 92 -19.37 -7.97 13.31
N ARG A 93 -20.29 -7.41 12.50
CA ARG A 93 -20.22 -6.05 11.92
C ARG A 93 -19.82 -4.97 12.96
N LYS A 94 -20.10 -5.25 14.25
CA LYS A 94 -19.74 -4.42 15.39
C LYS A 94 -18.24 -4.21 15.58
N MET A 95 -17.37 -5.16 15.23
CA MET A 95 -15.92 -5.06 15.47
C MET A 95 -15.15 -4.42 14.31
N PHE A 96 -15.81 -4.19 13.17
CA PHE A 96 -15.16 -3.66 11.97
C PHE A 96 -14.56 -2.25 12.18
N HIS A 97 -15.19 -1.41 13.02
CA HIS A 97 -14.63 -0.08 13.33
C HIS A 97 -13.29 -0.17 14.08
N LEU A 98 -13.10 -1.17 14.95
CA LEU A 98 -11.83 -1.40 15.65
C LEU A 98 -10.75 -1.84 14.67
N TYR A 99 -11.10 -2.69 13.71
CA TYR A 99 -10.20 -3.07 12.63
C TYR A 99 -9.72 -1.85 11.83
N LEU A 100 -10.64 -0.95 11.43
CA LEU A 100 -10.28 0.27 10.69
C LEU A 100 -9.40 1.23 11.49
N TRP A 101 -9.63 1.36 12.79
CA TRP A 101 -8.76 2.16 13.66
C TRP A 101 -7.38 1.53 13.83
N GLY A 102 -7.30 0.21 13.98
CA GLY A 102 -6.03 -0.52 13.99
C GLY A 102 -5.26 -0.32 12.68
N LEU A 103 -5.95 -0.46 11.54
CA LEU A 103 -5.36 -0.23 10.22
C LEU A 103 -4.86 1.22 10.06
N SER A 104 -5.61 2.21 10.55
CA SER A 104 -5.16 3.60 10.57
C SER A 104 -3.91 3.80 11.43
N GLY A 105 -3.81 3.12 12.58
CA GLY A 105 -2.62 3.18 13.43
C GLY A 105 -1.39 2.65 12.70
N VAL A 106 -1.52 1.50 12.02
CA VAL A 106 -0.46 0.93 11.19
C VAL A 106 -0.06 1.89 10.06
N LEU A 107 -1.03 2.45 9.33
CA LEU A 107 -0.77 3.42 8.26
C LEU A 107 -0.07 4.69 8.76
N ALA A 108 -0.43 5.18 9.95
CA ALA A 108 0.23 6.33 10.56
C ALA A 108 1.69 6.01 10.95
N LEU A 109 1.95 4.82 11.49
CA LEU A 109 3.31 4.37 11.79
C LEU A 109 4.15 4.24 10.51
N LEU A 110 3.58 3.67 9.44
CA LEU A 110 4.23 3.62 8.12
C LEU A 110 4.52 5.02 7.58
N SER A 111 3.60 5.97 7.74
CA SER A 111 3.81 7.36 7.34
C SER A 111 5.01 7.99 8.06
N MET A 112 5.19 7.72 9.37
CA MET A 112 6.34 8.24 10.13
C MET A 112 7.69 7.76 9.58
N LEU A 113 7.78 6.56 8.99
CA LEU A 113 9.03 6.05 8.40
C LEU A 113 9.50 6.86 7.19
N PHE A 114 8.58 7.53 6.49
CA PHE A 114 8.89 8.36 5.31
C PHE A 114 8.91 9.86 5.63
N PHE A 115 8.80 10.23 6.91
CA PHE A 115 8.84 11.63 7.32
C PHE A 115 10.22 12.23 7.05
N GLY A 116 10.25 13.30 6.25
CA GLY A 116 11.51 13.97 5.86
C GLY A 116 12.24 13.32 4.68
N ALA A 117 11.65 12.36 3.97
CA ALA A 117 12.25 11.79 2.77
C ALA A 117 12.35 12.83 1.64
N ASP A 118 13.54 13.00 1.06
CA ASP A 118 13.78 13.95 -0.04
C ASP A 118 13.43 13.42 -1.43
N THR A 119 13.28 12.10 -1.57
CA THR A 119 12.93 11.47 -2.84
C THR A 119 11.47 11.76 -3.21
N ARG A 120 11.19 11.87 -4.53
CA ARG A 120 9.82 12.05 -5.03
C ARG A 120 8.91 10.92 -4.55
N GLY A 121 9.37 9.67 -4.64
CA GLY A 121 8.69 8.50 -4.10
C GLY A 121 8.37 8.61 -2.61
N GLY A 122 9.36 8.95 -1.78
CA GLY A 122 9.18 9.07 -0.33
C GLY A 122 8.10 10.09 0.05
N LYS A 123 8.10 11.27 -0.58
CA LYS A 123 7.05 12.30 -0.37
C LYS A 123 5.67 11.80 -0.78
N SER A 124 5.57 11.10 -1.91
CA SER A 124 4.30 10.53 -2.37
C SER A 124 3.80 9.41 -1.45
N PHE A 125 4.68 8.53 -0.94
CA PHE A 125 4.31 7.50 0.03
C PHE A 125 3.84 8.09 1.35
N PHE A 126 4.58 9.08 1.88
CA PHE A 126 4.20 9.79 3.09
C PHE A 126 2.76 10.31 3.00
N LEU A 127 2.45 11.05 1.94
CA LEU A 127 1.12 11.63 1.71
C LEU A 127 0.04 10.55 1.54
N THR A 128 0.34 9.50 0.76
CA THR A 128 -0.60 8.41 0.49
C THR A 128 -1.00 7.67 1.78
N PHE A 129 -0.03 7.34 2.63
CA PHE A 129 -0.30 6.66 3.91
C PHE A 129 -1.05 7.56 4.89
N LEU A 130 -0.74 8.85 4.91
CA LEU A 130 -1.43 9.81 5.79
C LEU A 130 -2.89 9.99 5.39
N LEU A 131 -3.17 10.22 4.11
CA LEU A 131 -4.54 10.40 3.60
C LEU A 131 -5.39 9.13 3.75
N SER A 132 -4.81 7.96 3.45
CA SER A 132 -5.51 6.68 3.63
C SER A 132 -5.76 6.37 5.11
N GLY A 133 -4.83 6.70 6.01
CA GLY A 133 -5.01 6.61 7.45
C GLY A 133 -6.19 7.48 7.92
N MET A 134 -6.23 8.75 7.52
CA MET A 134 -7.34 9.65 7.84
C MET A 134 -8.69 9.12 7.33
N ALA A 135 -8.73 8.60 6.10
CA ALA A 135 -9.94 7.97 5.55
C ALA A 135 -10.41 6.75 6.38
N CYS A 136 -9.47 5.96 6.90
CA CYS A 136 -9.77 4.83 7.79
C CYS A 136 -10.34 5.29 9.15
N VAL A 137 -9.83 6.38 9.73
CA VAL A 137 -10.39 6.96 10.97
C VAL A 137 -11.82 7.42 10.74
N ILE A 138 -12.05 8.19 9.68
CA ILE A 138 -13.35 8.75 9.34
C ILE A 138 -14.36 7.62 9.11
N SER A 139 -14.01 6.64 8.28
CA SER A 139 -14.89 5.49 8.01
C SER A 139 -15.17 4.66 9.27
N GLY A 140 -14.16 4.42 10.12
CA GLY A 140 -14.33 3.76 11.41
C GLY A 140 -15.30 4.51 12.33
N TRP A 141 -15.19 5.84 12.41
CA TRP A 141 -16.10 6.69 13.18
C TRP A 141 -17.55 6.60 12.67
N PHE A 142 -17.76 6.68 11.34
CA PHE A 142 -19.08 6.51 10.73
C PHE A 142 -19.70 5.15 11.03
N VAL A 143 -18.92 4.06 10.93
CA VAL A 143 -19.39 2.70 11.22
C VAL A 143 -19.80 2.59 12.69
N LYS A 144 -18.98 3.09 13.63
CA LYS A 144 -19.29 3.07 15.06
C LYS A 144 -20.57 3.85 15.35
N ASN A 145 -20.73 5.05 14.78
CA ASN A 145 -21.91 5.88 15.00
C ASN A 145 -23.21 5.19 14.56
N LYS A 146 -23.21 4.56 13.36
CA LYS A 146 -24.37 3.78 12.89
C LYS A 146 -24.73 2.64 13.83
N LEU A 147 -23.72 1.90 14.33
CA LEU A 147 -23.93 0.79 15.26
C LEU A 147 -24.50 1.26 16.60
N THR A 148 -24.03 2.40 17.10
CA THR A 148 -24.58 3.03 18.31
C THR A 148 -26.06 3.33 18.10
N ILE A 149 -26.42 4.11 17.07
CA ILE A 149 -27.82 4.52 16.81
C ILE A 149 -28.77 3.30 16.73
N GLN A 150 -28.37 2.24 16.01
CA GLN A 150 -29.17 1.01 15.92
C GLN A 150 -29.43 0.35 17.29
N SER A 151 -28.49 0.46 18.23
CA SER A 151 -28.66 -0.11 19.57
C SER A 151 -29.66 0.65 20.45
N TRP A 152 -29.92 1.94 20.16
CA TRP A 152 -30.95 2.72 20.87
C TRP A 152 -32.36 2.30 20.43
N PHE A 153 -32.57 2.11 19.13
CA PHE A 153 -33.87 1.71 18.57
C PHE A 153 -34.31 0.29 18.90
N VAL A 154 -33.38 -0.63 19.21
CA VAL A 154 -33.72 -2.01 19.61
C VAL A 154 -34.08 -2.11 21.10
N LYS A 155 -33.80 -1.06 21.89
CA LYS A 155 -34.08 -1.04 23.34
C LYS A 155 -35.38 -0.32 23.72
N THR A 156 -36.06 0.31 22.76
CA THR A 156 -37.39 0.94 22.90
C THR A 156 -38.46 0.03 22.34
#